data_AF-A0A4E0PSZ5-F1
#
_entry.id   AF-A0A4E0PSZ5-F1
#
_cell.length_a   1.000
_cell.length_b   1.000
_cell.length_c   1.000
_cell.angle_alpha   90.00
_cell.angle_beta   90.00
_cell.angle_gamma   90.00
#
_symmetry.space_group_name_H-M   'P 1'
#
loop_
_entity.id
_entity.type
_entity.pdbx_description
1 polymer ?
#
loop_
_entity_poly.entity_id
_entity_poly.type
_entity_poly.pdbx_seq_one_letter_code
_entity_poly.pdbx_strand_id
1 'polypeptide(L)'
;MKVHIHLNVDHEKKMLFESLKEVHGKTFTDILEEGLDACLSEIVPSKLMEEEIAQTRSRLMELEQNLVKIRMIEQQRKLQNKAAKKEDSIAEDYLEIMRNQRFEESRDSLFIQWKRLDMNWPRIVDLFQFKNATEAKAWFAKKMIGMEL
;
A
#
# COMPACT_ATOMS: atom_id res chain seq x y z
N MET A 1 20.84 13.27 -16.20
CA MET A 1 21.60 12.29 -17.01
C MET A 1 23.07 12.69 -16.90
N LYS A 2 23.98 11.82 -16.46
CA LYS A 2 25.42 12.17 -16.37
C LYS A 2 26.14 11.71 -17.63
N VAL A 3 26.99 12.56 -18.19
CA VAL A 3 27.82 12.25 -19.37
C VAL A 3 29.26 12.00 -18.90
N HIS A 4 29.87 10.90 -19.33
CA HIS A 4 31.26 10.62 -19.02
C HIS A 4 32.19 11.40 -19.94
N ILE A 5 33.12 12.14 -19.34
CA ILE A 5 34.08 12.99 -20.03
C ILE A 5 35.49 12.51 -19.69
N HIS A 6 36.36 12.41 -20.69
CA HIS A 6 37.78 12.16 -20.48
C HIS A 6 38.52 13.49 -20.48
N LEU A 7 39.26 13.77 -19.41
CA LEU A 7 39.98 15.02 -19.20
C LEU A 7 41.46 14.73 -18.95
N ASN A 8 42.34 15.55 -19.52
CA ASN A 8 43.76 15.53 -19.22
C ASN A 8 44.05 16.60 -18.16
N VAL A 9 44.58 16.18 -17.03
CA VAL A 9 44.94 17.06 -15.90
C VAL A 9 46.42 16.88 -15.60
N ASP A 10 47.07 17.96 -15.22
CA ASP A 10 48.45 17.96 -14.74
C ASP A 10 48.61 16.96 -13.58
N HIS A 11 49.58 16.06 -13.70
CA HIS A 11 49.78 14.98 -12.75
C HIS A 11 50.15 15.48 -11.35
N GLU A 12 50.99 16.50 -11.24
CA GLU A 12 51.45 17.01 -9.94
C GLU A 12 50.29 17.65 -9.17
N LYS A 13 49.47 18.45 -9.88
CA LYS A 13 48.26 19.05 -9.31
C LYS A 13 47.25 17.99 -8.90
N LYS A 14 47.11 16.92 -9.70
CA LYS A 14 46.25 15.80 -9.39
C LYS A 14 46.66 15.12 -8.09
N MET A 15 47.94 14.77 -7.96
CA MET A 15 48.47 14.10 -6.78
C MET A 15 48.34 14.96 -5.53
N LEU A 16 48.65 16.27 -5.64
CA LEU A 16 48.49 17.21 -4.54
C LEU A 16 47.04 17.29 -4.06
N PHE A 17 46.09 17.41 -5.00
CA PHE A 17 44.67 17.44 -4.67
C PHE A 17 44.21 16.14 -3.98
N GLU A 18 44.55 14.97 -4.54
CA GLU A 18 44.18 13.69 -3.94
C GLU A 18 44.78 13.50 -2.54
N SER A 19 46.01 13.97 -2.31
CA SER A 19 46.66 13.92 -0.99
C SER A 19 45.96 14.79 0.07
N LEU A 20 45.21 15.82 -0.34
CA LEU A 20 44.49 16.72 0.55
C LEU A 20 43.01 16.33 0.72
N LYS A 21 42.60 15.19 0.16
CA LYS A 21 41.20 14.74 0.18
C LYS A 21 40.62 14.64 1.58
N GLU A 22 41.42 14.26 2.58
CA GLU A 22 40.98 14.19 3.97
C GLU A 22 40.66 15.57 4.58
N VAL A 23 41.23 16.65 4.02
CA VAL A 23 41.02 18.02 4.48
C VAL A 23 39.76 18.64 3.89
N HIS A 24 39.58 18.56 2.57
CA HIS A 24 38.45 19.19 1.88
C HIS A 24 37.25 18.24 1.66
N GLY A 25 37.43 16.93 1.78
CA GLY A 25 36.35 15.94 1.66
C GLY A 25 35.75 15.75 0.27
N LYS A 26 36.31 16.42 -0.75
CA LYS A 26 35.78 16.44 -2.13
C LYS A 26 36.53 15.49 -3.06
N THR A 27 35.83 14.93 -4.03
CA THR A 27 36.44 14.17 -5.14
C THR A 27 36.78 15.08 -6.32
N PHE A 28 37.55 14.55 -7.27
CA PHE A 28 37.85 15.26 -8.52
C PHE A 28 36.60 15.63 -9.30
N THR A 29 35.61 14.73 -9.32
CA THR A 29 34.33 14.98 -9.98
C THR A 29 33.60 16.15 -9.35
N ASP A 30 33.54 16.20 -8.01
CA ASP A 30 32.82 17.26 -7.30
C ASP A 30 33.39 18.65 -7.61
N ILE A 31 34.73 18.78 -7.60
CA ILE A 31 35.37 20.07 -7.93
C ILE A 31 35.26 20.43 -9.40
N LEU A 32 35.30 19.44 -10.30
CA LEU A 32 35.10 19.72 -11.72
C LEU A 32 33.66 20.18 -12.00
N GLU A 33 32.66 19.58 -11.36
CA GLU A 33 31.26 20.03 -11.42
C GLU A 33 31.15 21.46 -10.84
N GLU A 34 31.67 21.72 -9.64
CA GLU A 34 31.64 23.05 -9.03
C GLU A 34 32.37 24.12 -9.85
N GLY A 35 33.54 23.78 -10.41
CA GLY A 35 34.33 24.69 -11.23
C GLY A 35 33.65 25.00 -12.56
N LEU A 36 32.97 24.01 -13.15
CA LEU A 36 32.16 24.21 -14.34
C LEU A 36 30.97 25.14 -14.04
N ASP A 37 30.27 24.91 -12.93
CA ASP A 37 29.15 25.75 -12.50
C ASP A 37 29.61 27.19 -12.22
N ALA A 38 30.73 27.36 -11.53
CA ALA A 38 31.33 28.68 -11.28
C ALA A 38 31.64 29.40 -12.60
N CYS A 39 32.27 28.72 -13.56
CA CYS A 39 32.61 29.28 -14.86
C CYS A 39 31.36 29.65 -15.67
N LEU A 40 30.33 28.79 -15.68
CA LEU A 40 29.06 29.06 -16.35
C LEU A 40 28.31 30.22 -15.69
N SER A 41 28.36 30.34 -14.36
CA SER A 41 27.73 31.43 -13.62
C SER A 41 28.37 32.79 -13.90
N GLU A 42 29.67 32.82 -14.18
CA GLU A 42 30.40 34.05 -14.50
C GLU A 42 30.17 34.47 -15.96
N ILE A 43 30.26 33.52 -16.89
CA ILE A 43 30.23 33.82 -18.33
C ILE A 43 28.79 33.98 -18.84
N VAL A 44 27.85 33.14 -18.38
CA VAL A 44 26.49 33.10 -18.92
C VAL A 44 25.41 32.82 -17.86
N PRO A 45 25.27 33.67 -16.83
CA PRO A 45 24.33 33.45 -15.73
C PRO A 45 22.87 33.37 -16.18
N SER A 46 22.48 34.14 -17.20
CA SER A 46 21.11 34.12 -17.71
C SER A 46 20.73 32.78 -18.33
N LYS A 47 21.61 32.20 -19.16
CA LYS A 47 21.35 30.89 -19.78
C LYS A 47 21.35 29.76 -18.76
N LEU A 48 22.19 29.84 -17.74
CA LEU A 48 22.19 28.86 -16.65
C LEU A 48 20.82 28.84 -15.94
N MET A 49 20.30 30.02 -15.61
CA MET A 49 18.96 30.17 -15.00
C MET A 49 17.83 29.70 -15.93
N GLU A 50 17.91 30.01 -17.23
CA GLU A 50 16.93 29.52 -18.22
C GLU A 50 16.90 27.99 -18.30
N GLU A 51 18.07 27.35 -18.28
CA GLU A 51 18.20 25.90 -18.29
C GLU A 51 17.69 25.26 -17.00
N GLU A 52 18.00 25.84 -15.83
CA GLU A 52 17.45 25.39 -14.54
C GLU A 52 15.91 25.48 -14.52
N ILE A 53 15.35 26.56 -15.05
CA ILE A 53 13.90 26.72 -15.21
C ILE A 53 13.34 25.63 -16.13
N ALA A 54 13.99 25.34 -17.25
CA ALA A 54 13.56 24.32 -18.20
C ALA A 54 13.57 22.92 -17.57
N GLN A 55 14.65 22.57 -16.86
CA GLN A 55 14.78 21.30 -16.14
C GLN A 55 13.73 21.16 -15.04
N THR A 56 13.51 22.23 -14.26
CA THR A 56 12.50 22.24 -13.20
C THR A 56 11.09 22.06 -13.78
N ARG A 57 10.77 22.72 -14.89
CA ARG A 57 9.48 22.55 -15.60
C ARG A 57 9.30 21.13 -16.11
N SER A 58 10.33 20.54 -16.70
CA SER A 58 10.30 19.14 -17.15
C SER A 58 10.04 18.20 -15.97
N ARG A 59 10.73 18.41 -14.84
CA ARG A 59 10.52 17.62 -13.63
C ARG A 59 9.12 17.78 -13.04
N LEU A 60 8.58 19.00 -13.05
CA LEU A 60 7.22 19.28 -12.60
C LEU A 60 6.19 18.51 -13.46
N MET A 61 6.35 18.53 -14.77
CA MET A 61 5.49 17.79 -15.69
C MET A 61 5.52 16.27 -15.43
N GLU A 62 6.69 15.69 -15.16
CA GLU A 62 6.79 14.27 -14.76
C GLU A 62 6.04 13.96 -13.46
N LEU A 63 6.18 14.84 -12.46
CA LEU A 63 5.50 14.68 -11.17
C LEU A 63 3.98 14.80 -11.32
N GLU A 64 3.50 15.73 -12.14
CA GLU A 64 2.07 15.87 -12.46
C GLU A 64 1.51 14.62 -13.13
N GLN A 65 2.24 14.05 -14.11
CA GLN A 65 1.85 12.79 -14.75
C GLN A 65 1.79 11.63 -13.75
N ASN A 66 2.76 11.56 -12.83
CA ASN A 66 2.76 10.54 -11.79
C ASN A 66 1.60 10.71 -10.81
N LEU A 67 1.25 11.96 -10.46
CA LEU A 67 0.10 12.26 -9.61
C LEU A 67 -1.21 11.77 -10.24
N VAL A 68 -1.39 11.96 -11.56
CA VAL A 68 -2.56 11.45 -12.29
C VAL A 68 -2.63 9.92 -12.21
N LYS A 69 -1.52 9.23 -12.46
CA LYS A 69 -1.45 7.75 -12.35
C LYS A 69 -1.85 7.27 -10.95
N ILE A 70 -1.33 7.91 -9.91
CA ILE A 70 -1.65 7.56 -8.51
C ILE A 70 -3.13 7.77 -8.23
N ARG A 71 -3.71 8.89 -8.65
CA ARG A 71 -5.15 9.18 -8.47
C ARG A 71 -6.03 8.12 -9.13
N MET A 72 -5.66 7.63 -10.32
CA MET A 72 -6.39 6.55 -10.99
C MET A 72 -6.34 5.25 -10.18
N ILE A 73 -5.17 4.89 -9.65
CA ILE A 73 -5.01 3.70 -8.79
C ILE A 73 -5.87 3.82 -7.53
N GLU A 74 -5.88 4.98 -6.88
CA GLU A 74 -6.72 5.22 -5.69
C GLU A 74 -8.21 5.08 -6.00
N GLN A 75 -8.68 5.61 -7.13
CA GLN A 75 -10.07 5.47 -7.56
C GLN A 75 -10.42 4.01 -7.84
N GLN A 76 -9.56 3.25 -8.53
CA GLN A 76 -9.77 1.82 -8.77
C GLN A 76 -9.85 1.04 -7.46
N ARG A 77 -8.96 1.29 -6.49
CA ARG A 77 -9.01 0.66 -5.17
C ARG A 77 -10.31 0.98 -4.43
N LYS A 78 -10.78 2.23 -4.48
CA LYS A 78 -12.07 2.61 -3.87
C LYS A 78 -13.24 1.84 -4.50
N LEU A 79 -13.23 1.65 -5.82
CA LEU A 79 -14.28 0.89 -6.52
C LEU A 79 -14.22 -0.61 -6.17
N GLN A 80 -13.02 -1.20 -6.15
CA GLN A 80 -12.82 -2.60 -5.76
C GLN A 80 -13.28 -2.85 -4.32
N ASN A 81 -12.92 -1.98 -3.37
CA ASN A 81 -13.34 -2.11 -1.98
C ASN A 81 -14.87 -2.00 -1.82
N LYS A 82 -15.54 -1.17 -2.64
CA LYS A 82 -17.00 -1.10 -2.66
C LYS A 82 -17.64 -2.37 -3.25
N ALA A 83 -17.03 -2.94 -4.29
CA ALA A 83 -17.49 -4.18 -4.89
C ALA A 83 -17.35 -5.36 -3.91
N ALA A 84 -16.19 -5.51 -3.27
CA ALA A 84 -15.94 -6.56 -2.27
C ALA A 84 -16.95 -6.52 -1.12
N LYS A 85 -17.24 -5.32 -0.57
CA LYS A 85 -18.26 -5.16 0.48
C LYS A 85 -19.67 -5.58 0.03
N LYS A 86 -19.99 -5.40 -1.26
CA LYS A 86 -21.29 -5.80 -1.80
C LYS A 86 -21.37 -7.31 -1.99
N GLU A 87 -20.28 -7.95 -2.41
CA GLU A 87 -20.19 -9.42 -2.49
C GLU A 87 -20.27 -10.08 -1.10
N ASP A 88 -19.57 -9.51 -0.09
CA ASP A 88 -19.63 -9.99 1.29
C ASP A 88 -21.07 -9.94 1.83
N SER A 89 -21.81 -8.86 1.55
CA SER A 89 -23.22 -8.72 1.96
C SER A 89 -24.13 -9.78 1.33
N ILE A 90 -23.91 -10.13 0.06
CA ILE A 90 -24.71 -11.17 -0.62
C ILE A 90 -24.39 -12.56 -0.05
N ALA A 91 -23.12 -12.83 0.25
CA ALA A 91 -22.71 -14.07 0.88
C ALA A 91 -23.28 -14.21 2.30
N GLU A 92 -23.31 -13.11 3.08
CA GLU A 92 -23.91 -13.09 4.42
C GLU A 92 -25.42 -13.37 4.41
N ASP A 93 -26.16 -12.77 3.47
CA ASP A 93 -27.61 -13.03 3.31
C ASP A 93 -27.87 -14.50 2.93
N TYR A 94 -27.08 -15.07 2.03
CA TYR A 94 -27.19 -16.48 1.66
C TYR A 94 -26.90 -17.43 2.83
N LEU A 95 -25.84 -17.15 3.59
CA LEU A 95 -25.48 -17.94 4.77
C LEU A 95 -26.58 -17.88 5.83
N GLU A 96 -27.19 -16.72 6.05
CA GLU A 96 -28.29 -16.56 7.00
C GLU A 96 -29.52 -17.37 6.58
N ILE A 97 -29.90 -17.36 5.29
CA ILE A 97 -31.00 -18.19 4.76
C ILE A 97 -30.69 -19.68 4.97
N MET A 98 -29.49 -20.13 4.61
CA MET A 98 -29.06 -21.51 4.76
C MET A 98 -29.07 -21.97 6.23
N ARG A 99 -28.56 -21.13 7.15
CA ARG A 99 -28.55 -21.39 8.59
C ARG A 99 -29.97 -21.53 9.14
N ASN A 100 -30.87 -20.63 8.73
CA ASN A 100 -32.28 -20.68 9.12
C ASN A 100 -32.95 -21.97 8.64
N GLN A 101 -32.73 -22.37 7.38
CA GLN A 101 -33.28 -23.60 6.84
C GLN A 101 -32.80 -24.85 7.60
N ARG A 102 -31.48 -24.98 7.82
CA ARG A 102 -30.91 -26.11 8.58
C ARG A 102 -31.38 -26.14 10.02
N PHE A 103 -31.57 -24.97 10.62
CA PHE A 103 -32.07 -24.86 11.97
C PHE A 103 -33.51 -25.36 12.07
N GLU A 104 -34.38 -25.00 11.13
CA GLU A 104 -35.76 -25.50 11.09
C GLU A 104 -35.83 -27.02 10.86
N GLU A 105 -34.95 -27.58 10.01
CA GLU A 105 -34.90 -29.04 9.75
C GLU A 105 -34.58 -29.87 11.00
N SER A 106 -33.76 -29.34 11.90
CA SER A 106 -33.30 -30.03 13.12
C SER A 106 -33.72 -29.33 14.40
N ARG A 107 -34.78 -28.53 14.33
CA ARG A 107 -35.17 -27.56 15.35
C ARG A 107 -35.32 -28.17 16.74
N ASP A 108 -36.12 -29.22 16.84
CA ASP A 108 -36.48 -29.83 18.12
C ASP A 108 -35.28 -30.55 18.75
N SER A 109 -34.43 -31.18 17.93
CA SER A 109 -33.21 -31.83 18.42
C SER A 109 -32.17 -30.81 18.90
N LEU A 110 -32.00 -29.71 18.16
CA LEU A 110 -31.12 -28.61 18.53
C LEU A 110 -31.62 -27.90 19.80
N PHE A 111 -32.93 -27.74 19.98
CA PHE A 111 -33.51 -27.16 21.19
C PHE A 111 -33.24 -28.03 22.43
N ILE A 112 -33.45 -29.34 22.33
CA ILE A 112 -33.15 -30.29 23.41
C ILE A 112 -31.66 -30.23 23.77
N GLN A 113 -30.77 -30.22 22.76
CA GLN A 113 -29.33 -30.16 22.97
C GLN A 113 -28.89 -28.85 23.63
N TRP A 114 -29.48 -27.73 23.20
CA TRP A 114 -29.24 -26.42 23.80
C TRP A 114 -29.65 -26.38 25.27
N LYS A 115 -30.85 -26.88 25.61
CA LYS A 115 -31.33 -26.94 27.01
C LYS A 115 -30.48 -27.83 27.91
N ARG A 116 -29.91 -28.90 27.35
CA ARG A 116 -28.99 -29.82 28.06
C ARG A 116 -27.55 -29.34 28.10
N LEU A 117 -27.23 -28.23 27.42
CA LEU A 117 -25.86 -27.71 27.26
C LEU A 117 -24.89 -28.73 26.65
N ASP A 118 -25.38 -29.65 25.82
CA ASP A 118 -24.59 -30.76 25.24
C ASP A 118 -24.22 -30.53 23.76
N MET A 119 -24.43 -29.31 23.24
CA MET A 119 -24.14 -28.98 21.85
C MET A 119 -22.64 -29.14 21.53
N ASN A 120 -22.35 -29.90 20.48
CA ASN A 120 -21.02 -30.02 19.91
C ASN A 120 -20.70 -28.80 19.03
N TRP A 121 -20.17 -27.75 19.67
CA TRP A 121 -19.86 -26.48 19.01
C TRP A 121 -18.93 -26.60 17.79
N PRO A 122 -17.82 -27.37 17.81
CA PRO A 122 -17.02 -27.59 16.61
C PRO A 122 -17.83 -28.09 15.41
N ARG A 123 -18.66 -29.12 15.62
CA ARG A 123 -19.51 -29.66 14.55
C ARG A 123 -20.57 -28.66 14.08
N ILE A 124 -21.12 -27.84 14.98
CA ILE A 124 -22.11 -26.81 14.65
C ILE A 124 -21.47 -25.68 13.83
N VAL A 125 -20.24 -25.29 14.14
CA VAL A 125 -19.49 -24.30 13.37
C VAL A 125 -19.33 -24.76 11.92
N ASP A 126 -18.94 -26.03 11.71
CA ASP A 126 -18.77 -26.59 10.37
C ASP A 126 -20.10 -26.74 9.63
N LEU A 127 -21.13 -27.26 10.30
CA LEU A 127 -22.45 -27.50 9.70
C LEU A 127 -23.17 -26.21 9.35
N PHE A 128 -23.06 -25.15 10.13
CA PHE A 128 -23.75 -23.89 9.89
C PHE A 128 -22.82 -22.83 9.25
N GLN A 129 -21.60 -23.22 8.90
CA GLN A 129 -20.56 -22.38 8.31
C GLN A 129 -20.36 -21.08 9.09
N PHE A 130 -20.20 -21.18 10.41
CA PHE A 130 -19.79 -20.04 11.24
C PHE A 130 -18.28 -19.85 11.17
N LYS A 131 -17.79 -18.63 11.42
CA LYS A 131 -16.34 -18.37 11.46
C LYS A 131 -15.69 -19.00 12.70
N ASN A 132 -16.44 -19.10 13.80
CA ASN A 132 -15.98 -19.68 15.05
C ASN A 132 -17.15 -20.05 15.98
N ALA A 133 -16.82 -20.75 17.08
CA ALA A 133 -17.82 -21.18 18.07
C ALA A 133 -18.50 -20.02 18.79
N THR A 134 -17.85 -18.86 18.92
CA THR A 134 -18.43 -17.68 19.57
C THR A 134 -19.58 -17.10 18.73
N GLU A 135 -19.38 -16.97 17.43
CA GLU A 135 -20.42 -16.55 16.47
C GLU A 135 -21.61 -17.52 16.49
N ALA A 136 -21.32 -18.82 16.43
CA ALA A 136 -22.34 -19.86 16.47
C ALA A 136 -23.20 -19.77 17.75
N LYS A 137 -22.56 -19.66 18.92
CA LYS A 137 -23.25 -19.53 20.21
C LYS A 137 -24.16 -18.29 20.26
N ALA A 138 -23.67 -17.15 19.78
CA ALA A 138 -24.44 -15.91 19.78
C ALA A 138 -25.66 -15.99 18.86
N TRP A 139 -25.52 -16.61 17.69
CA TRP A 139 -26.62 -16.81 16.75
C TRP A 139 -27.67 -17.77 17.33
N PHE A 140 -27.24 -18.93 17.86
CA PHE A 140 -28.15 -19.89 18.49
C PHE A 140 -28.87 -19.32 19.72
N ALA A 141 -28.17 -18.55 20.57
CA ALA A 141 -28.80 -17.89 21.70
C ALA A 141 -29.96 -16.97 21.27
N LYS A 142 -29.77 -16.19 20.20
CA LYS A 142 -30.83 -15.32 19.65
C LYS A 142 -32.03 -16.12 19.15
N LYS A 143 -31.80 -17.25 18.46
CA LYS A 143 -32.87 -18.11 17.95
C LYS A 143 -33.64 -18.81 19.06
N MET A 144 -32.94 -19.29 20.09
CA MET A 144 -33.57 -20.01 21.21
C MET A 144 -34.37 -19.09 22.12
N ILE A 145 -33.95 -17.83 22.32
CA ILE A 145 -34.75 -16.81 23.04
C ILE A 145 -36.10 -16.58 22.36
N GLY A 146 -36.15 -16.65 21.02
CA GLY A 146 -37.40 -16.52 20.26
C GLY A 146 -38.34 -17.72 20.34
N MET A 147 -37.91 -18.85 20.93
CA MET A 147 -38.69 -20.09 21.09
C MET A 147 -39.23 -20.30 22.50
N GLU A 148 -38.80 -19.49 23.47
CA GLU A 148 -39.24 -19.58 24.87
C GLU A 148 -40.53 -18.78 25.14
N LEU A 149 -41.19 -18.26 24.08
CA LEU A 149 -42.52 -17.65 24.05
C LEU A 149 -43.51 -18.58 23.36
#